data_AF-A0A4R7LZ11-F1
#
_entry.id   AF-A0A4R7LZ11-F1
#
_cell.length_a   1.000
_cell.length_b   1.000
_cell.length_c   1.000
_cell.angle_alpha   90.00
_cell.angle_beta   90.00
_cell.angle_gamma   90.00
#
_symmetry.space_group_name_H-M   'P 1'
#
loop_
_entity.id
_entity.type
_entity.pdbx_description
1 polymer ?
#
loop_
_entity_poly.entity_id
_entity_poly.type
_entity_poly.pdbx_seq_one_letter_code
_entity_poly.pdbx_strand_id
1 'polypeptide(L)'
;MDHPFLRGFTDALNGLGLATLRFNFPYREAGRKFPDRPPAAIAAWRAAMDTARAQAKANGDSGPVWAAGKSFGGRMASMAVADGMAAQGLVYLGYPLHAPGKPEKLRDGHLYGITVPMLFLQGTRDTFATPHILTDVVARIGSNAVLEWVEGGDHSFAVAGNKRPTDEVGASLALPVARFIAAHA
;
A
#
# COMPACT_ATOMS: atom_id res chain seq x y z
N MET A 1 -12.07 -8.95 -7.84
CA MET A 1 -10.60 -9.16 -7.91
C MET A 1 -9.96 -8.54 -9.16
N ASP A 2 -10.71 -7.81 -10.00
CA ASP A 2 -10.28 -7.38 -11.34
C ASP A 2 -9.91 -5.90 -11.45
N HIS A 3 -9.54 -5.25 -10.34
CA HIS A 3 -9.18 -3.83 -10.41
C HIS A 3 -7.91 -3.67 -11.28
N PRO A 4 -7.98 -2.99 -12.45
CA PRO A 4 -6.89 -3.03 -13.44
C PRO A 4 -5.55 -2.58 -12.86
N PHE A 5 -5.54 -1.54 -12.04
CA PHE A 5 -4.34 -1.06 -11.34
C PHE A 5 -3.66 -2.15 -10.52
N LEU A 6 -4.42 -2.85 -9.66
CA LEU A 6 -3.84 -3.86 -8.77
C LEU A 6 -3.40 -5.10 -9.56
N ARG A 7 -4.13 -5.45 -10.63
CA ARG A 7 -3.73 -6.52 -11.54
C ARG A 7 -2.40 -6.20 -12.21
N GLY A 8 -2.28 -5.04 -12.86
CA GLY A 8 -1.03 -4.64 -13.52
C GLY A 8 0.14 -4.52 -12.54
N PHE A 9 -0.09 -4.00 -11.33
CA PHE A 9 0.91 -3.96 -10.27
C PHE A 9 1.39 -5.37 -9.87
N THR A 10 0.47 -6.30 -9.60
CA THR A 10 0.86 -7.65 -9.18
C THR A 10 1.44 -8.49 -10.30
N ASP A 11 0.95 -8.34 -11.53
CA ASP A 11 1.50 -9.07 -12.68
C ASP A 11 2.94 -8.63 -12.95
N ALA A 12 3.23 -7.32 -12.83
CA ALA A 12 4.59 -6.80 -12.93
C ALA A 12 5.49 -7.25 -11.78
N LEU A 13 4.99 -7.33 -10.54
CA LEU A 13 5.75 -7.90 -9.40
C LEU A 13 6.06 -9.39 -9.61
N ASN A 14 5.10 -10.17 -10.11
CA ASN A 14 5.30 -11.57 -10.44
C ASN A 14 6.39 -11.72 -11.53
N GLY A 15 6.39 -10.85 -12.53
CA GLY A 15 7.45 -10.79 -13.55
C GLY A 15 8.84 -10.43 -13.00
N LEU A 16 8.90 -9.79 -11.83
CA LEU A 16 10.13 -9.50 -11.09
C LEU A 16 10.49 -10.58 -10.06
N GLY A 17 9.76 -11.69 -10.01
CA GLY A 17 10.04 -12.83 -9.14
C GLY A 17 9.43 -12.75 -7.73
N LEU A 18 8.52 -11.81 -7.48
CA LEU A 18 7.80 -11.72 -6.21
C LEU A 18 6.44 -12.40 -6.32
N ALA A 19 6.18 -13.40 -5.48
CA ALA A 19 4.86 -13.99 -5.36
C ALA A 19 3.86 -12.97 -4.76
N THR A 20 2.63 -12.93 -5.31
CA THR A 20 1.60 -11.99 -4.86
C THR A 20 0.29 -12.70 -4.51
N LEU A 21 -0.31 -12.29 -3.38
CA LEU A 21 -1.67 -12.64 -3.02
C LEU A 21 -2.53 -11.36 -3.05
N ARG A 22 -3.63 -11.40 -3.80
CA ARG A 22 -4.66 -10.35 -3.82
C ARG A 22 -5.91 -10.87 -3.13
N PHE A 23 -6.62 -9.97 -2.46
CA PHE A 23 -7.90 -10.27 -1.83
C PHE A 23 -8.86 -9.08 -1.96
N ASN A 24 -10.14 -9.35 -1.82
CA ASN A 24 -11.17 -8.33 -1.69
C ASN A 24 -11.49 -8.11 -0.21
N PHE A 25 -11.74 -6.86 0.19
CA PHE A 25 -12.37 -6.59 1.49
C PHE A 25 -13.84 -7.05 1.50
N PRO A 26 -14.42 -7.35 2.69
CA PRO A 26 -15.82 -7.80 2.82
C PRO A 26 -16.83 -6.88 2.13
N TYR A 27 -16.66 -5.55 2.19
CA TYR A 27 -17.56 -4.62 1.49
C TYR A 27 -17.54 -4.81 -0.03
N ARG A 28 -16.41 -5.19 -0.61
CA ARG A 28 -16.29 -5.42 -2.06
C ARG A 28 -16.96 -6.72 -2.47
N GLU A 29 -16.80 -7.78 -1.69
CA GLU A 29 -17.51 -9.05 -1.89
C GLU A 29 -19.02 -8.86 -1.79
N ALA A 30 -19.47 -8.02 -0.85
CA ALA A 30 -20.87 -7.66 -0.69
C ALA A 30 -21.39 -6.64 -1.73
N GLY A 31 -20.59 -6.25 -2.73
CA GLY A 31 -20.98 -5.27 -3.75
C GLY A 31 -21.24 -3.85 -3.22
N ARG A 32 -20.82 -3.54 -1.99
CA ARG A 32 -21.06 -2.24 -1.35
C ARG A 32 -20.13 -1.16 -1.91
N LYS A 33 -20.67 0.06 -2.01
CA LYS A 33 -19.91 1.24 -2.46
C LYS A 33 -18.92 1.73 -1.41
N PHE A 34 -19.32 1.74 -0.14
CA PHE A 34 -18.52 2.33 0.93
C PHE A 34 -17.61 1.29 1.61
N PRO A 35 -16.34 1.68 1.90
CA PRO A 35 -15.39 0.80 2.54
C PRO A 35 -15.86 0.38 3.94
N ASP A 36 -15.34 -0.75 4.39
CA ASP A 36 -15.59 -1.21 5.75
C ASP A 36 -15.01 -0.28 6.80
N ARG A 37 -15.60 -0.33 8.00
CA ARG A 37 -14.98 0.29 9.18
C ARG A 37 -13.67 -0.44 9.52
N PRO A 38 -12.71 0.24 10.18
CA PRO A 38 -11.41 -0.34 10.46
C PRO A 38 -11.41 -1.76 11.05
N PRO A 39 -12.27 -2.12 12.04
CA PRO A 39 -12.23 -3.46 12.61
C PRO A 39 -12.42 -4.59 11.58
N ALA A 40 -13.39 -4.46 10.67
CA ALA A 40 -13.64 -5.47 9.64
C ALA A 40 -12.55 -5.50 8.57
N ALA A 41 -11.99 -4.35 8.22
CA ALA A 41 -10.89 -4.29 7.25
C ALA A 41 -9.56 -4.82 7.83
N ILE A 42 -9.30 -4.59 9.12
CA ILE A 42 -8.15 -5.16 9.84
C ILE A 42 -8.28 -6.69 9.93
N ALA A 43 -9.47 -7.20 10.26
CA ALA A 43 -9.71 -8.64 10.27
C ALA A 43 -9.47 -9.29 8.90
N ALA A 44 -9.90 -8.62 7.81
CA ALA A 44 -9.64 -9.08 6.45
C ALA A 44 -8.14 -9.10 6.10
N TRP A 45 -7.38 -8.07 6.52
CA TRP A 45 -5.92 -8.05 6.35
C TRP A 45 -5.22 -9.18 7.09
N ARG A 46 -5.60 -9.45 8.35
CA ARG A 46 -5.04 -10.56 9.13
C ARG A 46 -5.27 -11.89 8.42
N ALA A 47 -6.51 -12.16 8.01
CA ALA A 47 -6.85 -13.38 7.29
C ALA A 47 -6.08 -13.54 5.96
N ALA A 48 -5.89 -12.44 5.22
CA ALA A 48 -5.11 -12.45 3.99
C ALA A 48 -3.62 -12.74 4.25
N MET A 49 -3.02 -12.15 5.29
CA MET A 49 -1.62 -12.39 5.67
C MET A 49 -1.40 -13.83 6.16
N ASP A 50 -2.33 -14.39 6.93
CA ASP A 50 -2.28 -15.78 7.38
C ASP A 50 -2.38 -16.75 6.19
N THR A 51 -3.28 -16.45 5.24
CA THR A 51 -3.41 -17.22 3.99
C THR A 51 -2.13 -17.16 3.16
N ALA A 52 -1.54 -15.96 3.00
CA ALA A 52 -0.30 -15.79 2.26
C ALA A 52 0.86 -16.59 2.88
N ARG A 53 1.01 -16.55 4.21
CA ARG A 53 2.03 -17.34 4.94
C ARG A 53 1.80 -18.84 4.78
N ALA A 54 0.56 -19.31 4.87
CA ALA A 54 0.23 -20.71 4.70
C ALA A 54 0.53 -21.20 3.28
N GLN A 55 0.19 -20.39 2.26
CA GLN A 55 0.49 -20.71 0.86
C GLN A 55 1.98 -20.67 0.56
N ALA A 56 2.72 -19.67 1.07
CA ALA A 56 4.17 -19.60 0.92
C ALA A 56 4.82 -20.89 1.47
N LYS A 57 4.49 -21.25 2.72
CA LYS A 57 4.97 -22.48 3.35
C LYS A 57 4.62 -23.74 2.54
N ALA A 58 3.39 -23.84 2.03
CA ALA A 58 2.95 -25.00 1.25
C ALA A 58 3.70 -25.13 -0.10
N ASN A 59 4.16 -24.02 -0.67
CA ASN A 59 4.95 -24.00 -1.90
C ASN A 59 6.47 -24.04 -1.65
N GLY A 60 6.90 -24.26 -0.40
CA GLY A 60 8.32 -24.28 -0.04
C GLY A 60 9.00 -22.90 -0.02
N ASP A 61 8.22 -21.82 -0.06
CA ASP A 61 8.71 -20.46 0.05
C ASP A 61 8.80 -20.06 1.53
N SER A 62 10.02 -19.80 1.99
CA SER A 62 10.33 -19.31 3.34
C SER A 62 10.54 -17.79 3.40
N GLY A 63 10.30 -17.10 2.29
CA GLY A 63 10.49 -15.66 2.16
C GLY A 63 9.58 -14.85 3.08
N PRO A 64 9.99 -13.61 3.41
CA PRO A 64 9.19 -12.72 4.22
C PRO A 64 7.88 -12.31 3.52
N VAL A 65 6.79 -12.19 4.29
CA VAL A 65 5.51 -11.70 3.78
C VAL A 65 5.35 -10.21 4.06
N TRP A 66 5.14 -9.45 2.99
CA TRP A 66 4.98 -7.99 2.98
C TRP A 66 3.51 -7.60 2.81
N ALA A 67 3.12 -6.43 3.34
CA ALA A 67 1.78 -5.88 3.15
C ALA A 67 1.83 -4.64 2.24
N ALA A 68 1.27 -4.76 1.03
CA ALA A 68 1.20 -3.69 0.05
C ALA A 68 -0.26 -3.32 -0.27
N GLY A 69 -0.61 -2.03 -0.20
CA GLY A 69 -2.00 -1.62 -0.38
C GLY A 69 -2.17 -0.24 -1.00
N LYS A 70 -3.14 -0.13 -1.91
CA LYS A 70 -3.56 1.15 -2.50
C LYS A 70 -4.52 1.88 -1.58
N SER A 71 -4.25 3.16 -1.29
CA SER A 71 -5.18 4.07 -0.60
C SER A 71 -5.72 3.47 0.71
N PHE A 72 -7.04 3.28 0.80
CA PHE A 72 -7.70 2.62 1.92
C PHE A 72 -7.04 1.30 2.32
N GLY A 73 -6.65 0.45 1.35
CA GLY A 73 -6.01 -0.82 1.63
C GLY A 73 -4.69 -0.67 2.38
N GLY A 74 -3.83 0.27 1.94
CA GLY A 74 -2.56 0.56 2.60
C GLY A 74 -2.73 1.14 4.01
N ARG A 75 -3.72 2.03 4.18
CA ARG A 75 -4.09 2.53 5.52
C ARG A 75 -4.52 1.39 6.44
N MET A 76 -5.41 0.52 5.98
CA MET A 76 -5.88 -0.60 6.82
C MET A 76 -4.76 -1.61 7.12
N ALA A 77 -3.81 -1.81 6.20
CA ALA A 77 -2.62 -2.63 6.46
C ALA A 77 -1.78 -2.03 7.59
N SER A 78 -1.47 -0.72 7.53
CA SER A 78 -0.71 -0.06 8.60
C SER A 78 -1.42 -0.11 9.95
N MET A 79 -2.74 0.07 9.98
CA MET A 79 -3.51 -0.05 11.22
C MET A 79 -3.49 -1.48 11.77
N ALA A 80 -3.57 -2.49 10.90
CA ALA A 80 -3.46 -3.88 11.31
C ALA A 80 -2.06 -4.20 11.88
N VAL A 81 -0.98 -3.69 11.25
CA VAL A 81 0.39 -3.84 11.76
C VAL A 81 0.57 -3.13 13.10
N ALA A 82 0.05 -1.91 13.24
CA ALA A 82 0.06 -1.19 14.52
C ALA A 82 -0.72 -1.93 15.63
N ASP A 83 -1.69 -2.77 15.25
CA ASP A 83 -2.46 -3.65 16.14
C ASP A 83 -1.82 -5.06 16.30
N GLY A 84 -0.58 -5.25 15.85
CA GLY A 84 0.19 -6.47 16.06
C GLY A 84 0.07 -7.53 14.95
N MET A 85 -0.47 -7.20 13.78
CA MET A 85 -0.36 -8.07 12.60
C MET A 85 1.10 -8.13 12.13
N ALA A 86 1.69 -9.32 12.07
CA ALA A 86 3.05 -9.51 11.60
C ALA A 86 3.17 -9.25 10.08
N ALA A 87 4.10 -8.39 9.69
CA ALA A 87 4.53 -8.14 8.30
C ALA A 87 6.02 -7.83 8.30
N GLN A 88 6.76 -8.19 7.25
CA GLN A 88 8.16 -7.79 7.11
C GLN A 88 8.32 -6.29 6.85
N GLY A 89 7.33 -5.70 6.18
CA GLY A 89 7.29 -4.28 5.90
C GLY A 89 5.99 -3.90 5.20
N LEU A 90 5.83 -2.60 4.98
CA LEU A 90 4.62 -1.97 4.47
C LEU A 90 4.93 -1.17 3.21
N VAL A 91 4.06 -1.30 2.21
CA VAL A 91 4.13 -0.53 0.96
C VAL A 91 2.79 0.19 0.75
N TYR A 92 2.85 1.51 0.66
CA TYR A 92 1.70 2.36 0.45
C TYR A 92 1.67 2.86 -0.98
N LEU A 93 0.62 2.50 -1.72
CA LEU A 93 0.37 3.02 -3.06
C LEU A 93 -0.66 4.16 -2.94
N GLY A 94 -0.16 5.36 -2.69
CA GLY A 94 -0.95 6.58 -2.48
C GLY A 94 -1.62 6.55 -1.11
N TYR A 95 -0.88 6.82 -0.04
CA TYR A 95 -1.40 6.79 1.32
C TYR A 95 -2.40 7.94 1.53
N PRO A 96 -3.63 7.67 2.01
CA PRO A 96 -4.65 8.70 2.12
C PRO A 96 -4.50 9.47 3.44
N LEU A 97 -3.41 10.25 3.55
CA LEU A 97 -2.96 10.95 4.77
C LEU A 97 -4.04 11.82 5.39
N HIS A 98 -4.78 12.56 4.57
CA HIS A 98 -5.95 13.34 4.98
C HIS A 98 -7.06 13.24 3.91
N ALA A 99 -8.24 13.78 4.20
CA ALA A 99 -9.26 13.94 3.17
C ALA A 99 -8.94 15.18 2.30
N PRO A 100 -9.30 15.21 1.01
CA PRO A 100 -9.17 16.41 0.19
C PRO A 100 -9.85 17.61 0.84
N GLY A 101 -9.14 18.74 0.89
CA GLY A 101 -9.60 19.98 1.52
C GLY A 101 -9.63 19.96 3.05
N LYS A 102 -9.07 18.93 3.71
CA LYS A 102 -8.97 18.82 5.18
C LYS A 102 -7.56 18.46 5.67
N PRO A 103 -6.51 19.22 5.30
CA PRO A 103 -5.12 18.90 5.64
C PRO A 103 -4.84 18.89 7.15
N GLU A 104 -5.71 19.49 7.97
CA GLU A 104 -5.61 19.53 9.42
C GLU A 104 -6.00 18.21 10.13
N LYS A 105 -6.66 17.27 9.42
CA LYS A 105 -7.14 16.00 9.97
C LYS A 105 -6.33 14.82 9.45
N LEU A 106 -5.12 14.70 9.98
CA LEU A 106 -4.18 13.65 9.61
C LEU A 106 -4.61 12.26 10.10
N ARG A 107 -4.23 11.24 9.34
CA ARG A 107 -4.44 9.80 9.62
C ARG A 107 -3.10 9.11 9.79
N ASP A 108 -2.22 9.70 10.59
CA ASP A 108 -0.81 9.36 10.77
C ASP A 108 -0.50 8.80 12.16
N GLY A 109 -1.36 9.05 13.16
CA GLY A 109 -1.07 8.75 14.56
C GLY A 109 -0.58 7.32 14.85
N HIS A 110 -1.10 6.30 14.16
CA HIS A 110 -0.66 4.91 14.33
C HIS A 110 0.67 4.60 13.62
N LEU A 111 1.07 5.38 12.62
CA LEU A 111 2.30 5.14 11.85
C LEU A 111 3.55 5.27 12.72
N TYR A 112 3.53 6.17 13.71
CA TYR A 112 4.67 6.46 14.57
C TYR A 112 5.05 5.30 15.51
N GLY A 113 4.15 4.33 15.72
CA GLY A 113 4.43 3.13 16.51
C GLY A 113 4.92 1.94 15.69
N ILE A 114 4.95 2.07 14.36
CA ILE A 114 5.33 0.97 13.46
C ILE A 114 6.85 0.95 13.30
N THR A 115 7.46 -0.20 13.58
CA THR A 115 8.92 -0.38 13.55
C THR A 115 9.45 -1.10 12.31
N VAL A 116 8.56 -1.67 11.50
CA VAL A 116 8.96 -2.34 10.24
C VAL A 116 9.21 -1.32 9.13
N PRO A 117 10.04 -1.64 8.13
CA PRO A 117 10.27 -0.79 6.96
C PRO A 117 8.96 -0.38 6.26
N MET A 118 8.87 0.88 5.86
CA MET A 118 7.71 1.51 5.23
C MET A 118 8.14 2.23 3.94
N LEU A 119 7.53 1.87 2.81
CA LEU A 119 7.67 2.61 1.55
C LEU A 119 6.38 3.37 1.25
N PHE A 120 6.50 4.69 1.13
CA PHE A 120 5.45 5.57 0.62
C PHE A 120 5.71 5.88 -0.85
N LEU A 121 4.89 5.32 -1.74
CA LEU A 121 4.83 5.77 -3.13
C LEU A 121 3.68 6.74 -3.28
N GLN A 122 3.98 7.96 -3.72
CA GLN A 122 3.01 9.05 -3.67
C GLN A 122 3.09 9.95 -4.91
N GLY A 123 1.94 10.31 -5.49
CA GLY A 123 1.90 11.33 -6.54
C GLY A 123 2.07 12.75 -5.99
N THR A 124 2.86 13.61 -6.64
CA THR A 124 3.09 14.99 -6.16
C THR A 124 1.84 15.89 -6.23
N ARG A 125 0.81 15.48 -6.97
CA ARG A 125 -0.49 16.15 -7.09
C ARG A 125 -1.63 15.43 -6.37
N ASP A 126 -1.31 14.47 -5.48
CA ASP A 126 -2.33 13.78 -4.71
C ASP A 126 -3.02 14.70 -3.68
N THR A 127 -4.33 14.87 -3.82
CA THR A 127 -5.15 15.70 -2.93
C THR A 127 -5.44 15.04 -1.57
N PHE A 128 -5.13 13.76 -1.40
CA PHE A 128 -5.20 13.05 -0.13
C PHE A 128 -3.89 13.11 0.68
N ALA A 129 -2.79 13.56 0.07
CA ALA A 129 -1.49 13.66 0.74
C ALA A 129 -0.71 14.85 0.19
N THR A 130 -0.85 16.00 0.84
CA THR A 130 -0.13 17.21 0.47
C THR A 130 1.39 17.00 0.63
N PRO A 131 2.25 17.34 -0.36
CA PRO A 131 3.65 16.96 -0.35
C PRO A 131 4.43 17.33 0.92
N HIS A 132 4.38 18.59 1.33
CA HIS A 132 5.12 19.04 2.53
C HIS A 132 4.66 18.30 3.80
N ILE A 133 3.34 18.08 3.96
CA ILE A 133 2.79 17.38 5.13
C ILE A 133 3.26 15.92 5.15
N LEU A 134 3.22 15.23 4.00
CA LEU A 134 3.68 13.85 3.95
C LEU A 134 5.19 13.75 4.19
N THR A 135 5.99 14.67 3.65
CA THR A 135 7.42 14.75 3.94
C THR A 135 7.69 14.90 5.44
N ASP A 136 6.96 15.79 6.13
CA ASP A 136 7.11 15.97 7.58
C ASP A 136 6.70 14.72 8.38
N VAL A 137 5.61 14.05 7.98
CA VAL A 137 5.17 12.79 8.60
C VAL A 137 6.21 11.70 8.43
N VAL A 138 6.76 11.53 7.23
CA VAL A 138 7.80 10.53 6.95
C VAL A 138 9.09 10.85 7.72
N ALA A 139 9.50 12.12 7.75
CA ALA A 139 10.66 12.55 8.53
C ALA A 139 10.48 12.25 10.03
N ARG A 140 9.26 12.42 10.57
CA ARG A 140 8.93 12.09 11.95
C ARG A 140 8.92 10.59 12.24
N ILE A 141 8.57 9.75 11.26
CA ILE A 141 8.71 8.29 11.37
C ILE A 141 10.20 7.89 11.45
N GLY A 142 11.06 8.61 10.74
CA GLY A 142 12.51 8.42 10.79
C GLY A 142 13.01 7.38 9.80
N SER A 143 14.14 6.73 10.13
CA SER A 143 14.90 5.87 9.20
C SER A 143 14.15 4.63 8.68
N ASN A 144 13.02 4.28 9.30
CA ASN A 144 12.20 3.15 8.87
C ASN A 144 11.26 3.50 7.71
N ALA A 145 11.17 4.77 7.31
CA ALA A 145 10.29 5.19 6.23
C ALA A 145 11.06 5.82 5.06
N VAL A 146 10.72 5.37 3.85
CA VAL A 146 11.19 5.92 2.59
C VAL A 146 10.01 6.52 1.84
N LEU A 147 10.20 7.71 1.28
CA LEU A 147 9.20 8.41 0.47
C LEU A 147 9.71 8.60 -0.94
N GLU A 148 8.99 8.04 -1.90
CA GLU A 148 9.26 8.13 -3.33
C GLU A 148 8.09 8.80 -4.05
N TRP A 149 8.43 9.83 -4.82
CA TRP A 149 7.45 10.64 -5.54
C TRP A 149 7.28 10.19 -6.98
N VAL A 150 6.03 10.13 -7.43
CA VAL A 150 5.66 10.10 -8.85
C VAL A 150 5.33 11.52 -9.28
N GLU A 151 6.26 12.14 -9.99
CA GLU A 151 6.13 13.53 -10.42
C GLU A 151 4.90 13.75 -11.32
N GLY A 152 4.13 14.78 -11.02
CA GLY A 152 2.86 15.10 -11.69
C GLY A 152 1.71 14.12 -11.42
N GLY A 153 1.94 13.03 -10.69
CA GLY A 153 0.95 11.98 -10.42
C GLY A 153 -0.14 12.43 -9.45
N ASP A 154 -1.38 12.04 -9.71
CA ASP A 154 -2.51 12.19 -8.78
C ASP A 154 -2.65 10.97 -7.82
N HIS A 155 -3.77 10.86 -7.11
CA HIS A 155 -4.06 9.73 -6.19
C HIS A 155 -4.15 8.36 -6.89
N SER A 156 -4.33 8.35 -8.20
CA SER A 156 -4.31 7.16 -9.04
C SER A 156 -2.98 7.01 -9.78
N PHE A 157 -2.01 7.89 -9.50
CA PHE A 157 -0.73 8.02 -10.18
C PHE A 157 -0.84 8.39 -11.67
N ALA A 158 -2.00 8.93 -12.09
CA ALA A 158 -2.17 9.46 -13.42
C ALA A 158 -1.49 10.82 -13.54
N VAL A 159 -0.77 11.04 -14.65
CA VAL A 159 -0.06 12.29 -14.92
C VAL A 159 -0.79 13.04 -16.03
N ALA A 160 -1.15 14.30 -15.75
CA ALA A 160 -1.86 15.13 -16.74
C ALA A 160 -1.04 15.26 -18.03
N GLY A 161 -1.68 15.06 -19.18
CA GLY A 161 -1.03 15.06 -20.49
C GLY A 161 -0.33 13.75 -20.88
N ASN A 162 -0.20 12.78 -19.95
CA ASN A 162 0.38 11.46 -20.22
C ASN A 162 -0.67 10.37 -19.93
N LYS A 163 -1.47 10.04 -20.94
CA LYS A 163 -2.53 9.03 -20.81
C LYS A 163 -1.92 7.63 -20.89
N ARG A 164 -2.03 6.89 -19.79
CA ARG A 164 -1.63 5.48 -19.69
C ARG A 164 -2.83 4.64 -19.24
N PRO A 165 -2.97 3.40 -19.74
CA PRO A 165 -3.91 2.43 -19.18
C PRO A 165 -3.69 2.24 -17.66
N THR A 166 -4.79 2.04 -16.92
CA THR A 166 -4.77 1.96 -15.45
C THR A 166 -3.90 0.81 -14.93
N ASP A 167 -3.84 -0.30 -15.64
CA ASP A 167 -2.95 -1.43 -15.34
C ASP A 167 -1.49 -1.09 -15.60
N GLU A 168 -1.14 -0.38 -16.67
CA GLU A 168 0.22 0.11 -16.89
C GLU A 168 0.68 1.09 -15.80
N VAL A 169 -0.22 1.96 -15.33
CA VAL A 169 0.07 2.85 -14.20
C VAL A 169 0.40 2.03 -12.96
N GLY A 170 -0.40 1.01 -12.64
CA GLY A 170 -0.10 0.08 -11.54
C GLY A 170 1.22 -0.66 -11.74
N ALA A 171 1.47 -1.19 -12.94
CA ALA A 171 2.70 -1.92 -13.28
C ALA A 171 3.96 -1.06 -13.10
N SER A 172 3.90 0.25 -13.39
CA SER A 172 5.05 1.13 -13.23
C SER A 172 5.55 1.30 -11.79
N LEU A 173 4.73 0.93 -10.80
CA LEU A 173 5.12 0.98 -9.39
C LEU A 173 5.83 -0.30 -8.92
N ALA A 174 5.82 -1.38 -9.71
CA ALA A 174 6.37 -2.67 -9.28
C ALA A 174 7.89 -2.64 -9.07
N LEU A 175 8.64 -1.97 -9.95
CA LEU A 175 10.10 -1.92 -9.86
C LEU A 175 10.61 -1.19 -8.61
N PRO A 176 10.13 0.03 -8.26
CA PRO A 176 10.45 0.66 -6.98
C PRO A 176 10.15 -0.24 -5.77
N VAL A 177 8.99 -0.90 -5.77
CA VAL A 177 8.60 -1.80 -4.69
C VAL A 177 9.53 -3.00 -4.58
N ALA A 178 9.85 -3.66 -5.70
CA ALA A 178 10.76 -4.80 -5.72
C ALA A 178 12.16 -4.43 -5.21
N ARG A 179 12.68 -3.25 -5.59
CA ARG A 179 13.97 -2.73 -5.10
C ARG A 179 13.94 -2.48 -3.59
N PHE A 180 12.87 -1.87 -3.10
CA PHE A 180 12.71 -1.62 -1.68
C PHE A 180 12.63 -2.92 -0.88
N ILE A 181 11.85 -3.90 -1.35
CA ILE A 181 11.75 -5.22 -0.72
C ILE A 181 13.12 -5.90 -0.69
N ALA A 182 13.85 -5.94 -1.80
CA ALA A 182 15.16 -6.56 -1.87
C ALA A 182 16.21 -5.92 -0.95
N ALA A 183 16.10 -4.61 -0.68
CA ALA A 183 17.01 -3.91 0.24
C ALA A 183 16.72 -4.17 1.73
N HIS A 184 15.59 -4.80 2.07
CA HIS A 184 15.09 -4.97 3.44
C HIS A 184 14.61 -6.41 3.74
N ALA A 185 14.90 -7.36 2.84
CA ALA A 185 14.58 -8.77 2.95
C ALA A 185 15.76 -9.58 3.53
#